data_AF-A0A497R980-F1
#
_entry.id   AF-A0A497R980-F1
#
_cell.length_a   1.000
_cell.length_b   1.000
_cell.length_c   1.000
_cell.angle_alpha   90.00
_cell.angle_beta   90.00
_cell.angle_gamma   90.00
#
_symmetry.space_group_name_H-M   'P 1'
#
loop_
_entity.id
_entity.type
_entity.pdbx_description
1 polymer ?
#
loop_
_entity_poly.entity_id
_entity_poly.type
_entity_poly.pdbx_seq_one_letter_code
_entity_poly.pdbx_strand_id
1 'polypeptide(L)'
;MDESNETLTNKNSELLSRTLKEESKNSTVLVDVTQSTQQANHTIKIAMVAILGALSAALSTAFIFFPYIELMTITLFLGGIILGPIYACALAIISASLYEIISTVIIGPGFIIFPFKLVAFLLIALSGAFCKQLIEKDTTVLLRLFFATIGGLLTIAFDLITNVGWIILAQNFNFIGYFTALLIGLPVTASKVVVNGVLFFFIPDVYKRAIKSLPR
;
A
#
# COMPACT_ATOMS: atom_id res chain seq x y z
N MET A 1 -70.60 -28.12 4.68
CA MET A 1 -69.59 -27.57 5.62
C MET A 1 -68.17 -27.57 5.04
N ASP A 2 -67.98 -27.83 3.73
CA ASP A 2 -66.65 -27.96 3.10
C ASP A 2 -66.16 -26.74 2.29
N GLU A 3 -67.04 -25.94 1.67
CA GLU A 3 -66.61 -24.80 0.82
C GLU A 3 -65.85 -23.69 1.58
N SER A 4 -66.13 -23.54 2.88
CA SER A 4 -65.46 -22.54 3.72
C SER A 4 -63.99 -22.86 3.96
N ASN A 5 -63.61 -24.14 4.03
CA ASN A 5 -62.22 -24.54 4.29
C ASN A 5 -61.37 -24.42 3.02
N GLU A 6 -61.92 -24.80 1.86
CA GLU A 6 -61.18 -24.76 0.59
C GLU A 6 -60.81 -23.33 0.15
N THR A 7 -61.70 -22.38 0.43
CA THR A 7 -61.49 -20.94 0.13
C THR A 7 -60.39 -20.32 0.99
N LEU A 8 -60.28 -20.74 2.26
CA LEU A 8 -59.23 -20.28 3.18
C LEU A 8 -57.85 -20.82 2.77
N THR A 9 -57.77 -22.07 2.32
CA THR A 9 -56.52 -22.70 1.88
C THR A 9 -55.96 -22.02 0.62
N ASN A 10 -56.83 -21.69 -0.34
CA ASN A 10 -56.42 -20.99 -1.57
C ASN A 10 -55.95 -19.56 -1.33
N LYS A 11 -56.58 -18.84 -0.38
CA LYS A 11 -56.16 -17.46 -0.06
C LYS A 11 -54.80 -17.43 0.65
N ASN A 12 -54.54 -18.41 1.51
CA ASN A 12 -53.26 -18.53 2.22
C ASN A 12 -52.12 -18.94 1.28
N SER A 13 -52.36 -19.82 0.31
CA SER A 13 -51.34 -20.19 -0.69
C SER A 13 -50.99 -19.02 -1.61
N GLU A 14 -51.97 -18.22 -2.01
CA GLU A 14 -51.74 -17.02 -2.81
C GLU A 14 -50.94 -15.96 -2.04
N LEU A 15 -51.27 -15.71 -0.77
CA LEU A 15 -50.50 -14.81 0.10
C LEU A 15 -49.05 -15.29 0.24
N LEU A 16 -48.83 -16.58 0.52
CA LEU A 16 -47.49 -17.15 0.65
C LEU A 16 -46.67 -16.99 -0.65
N SER A 17 -47.31 -17.21 -1.80
CA SER A 17 -46.67 -17.06 -3.11
C SER A 17 -46.26 -15.60 -3.40
N ARG A 18 -47.05 -14.63 -2.95
CA ARG A 18 -46.73 -13.20 -3.08
C ARG A 18 -45.55 -12.81 -2.19
N THR A 19 -45.55 -13.26 -0.93
CA THR A 19 -44.45 -12.98 0.02
C THR A 19 -43.12 -13.53 -0.48
N LEU A 20 -43.10 -14.78 -0.99
CA LEU A 20 -41.90 -15.41 -1.55
C LEU A 20 -41.37 -14.67 -2.79
N LYS A 21 -42.27 -14.14 -3.62
CA LYS A 21 -41.90 -13.37 -4.82
C LYS A 21 -41.32 -12.00 -4.46
N GLU A 22 -41.83 -11.35 -3.41
CA GLU A 22 -41.28 -10.10 -2.88
C GLU A 22 -39.90 -10.32 -2.23
N GLU A 23 -39.72 -11.37 -1.43
CA GLU A 23 -38.42 -11.72 -0.84
C GLU A 23 -37.37 -12.05 -1.91
N SER A 24 -37.75 -12.81 -2.94
CA SER A 24 -36.87 -13.12 -4.08
C SER A 24 -36.45 -11.86 -4.86
N LYS A 25 -37.40 -10.94 -5.10
CA LYS A 25 -37.12 -9.66 -5.76
C LYS A 25 -36.20 -8.77 -4.92
N ASN A 26 -36.46 -8.65 -3.62
CA ASN A 26 -35.60 -7.89 -2.71
C ASN A 26 -34.19 -8.49 -2.60
N SER A 27 -34.08 -9.82 -2.56
CA SER A 27 -32.78 -10.51 -2.54
C SER A 27 -31.98 -10.22 -3.82
N THR A 28 -32.65 -10.21 -4.98
CA THR A 28 -32.00 -9.92 -6.27
C THR A 28 -31.49 -8.48 -6.33
N VAL A 29 -32.28 -7.51 -5.88
CA VAL A 29 -31.89 -6.09 -5.82
C VAL A 29 -30.71 -5.88 -4.85
N LEU A 30 -30.71 -6.55 -3.69
CA LEU A 30 -29.62 -6.45 -2.71
C LEU A 30 -28.30 -7.01 -3.27
N VAL A 31 -28.34 -8.10 -4.03
CA VAL A 31 -27.15 -8.67 -4.69
C VAL A 31 -26.60 -7.68 -5.72
N ASP A 32 -27.45 -7.06 -6.53
CA ASP A 32 -27.03 -6.14 -7.60
C ASP A 32 -26.43 -4.82 -7.04
N VAL A 33 -27.02 -4.28 -5.97
CA VAL A 33 -26.46 -3.12 -5.23
C VAL A 33 -25.12 -3.46 -4.58
N THR A 34 -24.97 -4.67 -4.02
CA THR A 34 -23.71 -5.11 -3.40
C THR A 34 -22.61 -5.29 -4.45
N GLN A 35 -22.93 -5.85 -5.62
CA GLN A 35 -21.97 -6.03 -6.71
C GLN A 35 -21.52 -4.69 -7.32
N SER A 36 -22.46 -3.77 -7.58
CA SER A 36 -22.14 -2.45 -8.13
C SER A 36 -21.29 -1.60 -7.18
N THR A 37 -21.58 -1.62 -5.87
CA THR A 37 -20.76 -0.93 -4.86
C THR A 37 -19.37 -1.57 -4.71
N GLN A 38 -19.27 -2.90 -4.77
CA GLN A 38 -17.99 -3.59 -4.77
C GLN A 38 -17.14 -3.24 -6.00
N GLN A 39 -17.74 -3.20 -7.19
CA GLN A 39 -17.05 -2.79 -8.42
C GLN A 39 -16.56 -1.34 -8.35
N ALA A 40 -17.40 -0.41 -7.88
CA ALA A 40 -17.01 0.98 -7.70
C ALA A 40 -15.81 1.13 -6.76
N ASN A 41 -15.82 0.40 -5.64
CA ASN A 41 -14.70 0.37 -4.69
C ASN A 41 -13.40 -0.17 -5.31
N HIS A 42 -13.50 -1.18 -6.18
CA HIS A 42 -12.35 -1.73 -6.89
C HIS A 42 -11.75 -0.71 -7.87
N THR A 43 -12.59 -0.04 -8.65
CA THR A 43 -12.18 0.99 -9.61
C THR A 43 -11.47 2.15 -8.92
N ILE A 44 -12.02 2.62 -7.78
CA ILE A 44 -11.39 3.68 -6.98
C ILE A 44 -9.99 3.25 -6.51
N LYS A 45 -9.86 2.02 -6.00
CA LYS A 45 -8.55 1.52 -5.53
C LYS A 45 -7.53 1.42 -6.66
N ILE A 46 -7.92 0.97 -7.84
CA ILE A 46 -7.03 0.97 -9.02
C ILE A 46 -6.58 2.40 -9.35
N ALA A 47 -7.51 3.36 -9.40
CA ALA A 47 -7.18 4.75 -9.67
C ALA A 47 -6.21 5.32 -8.62
N MET A 48 -6.43 5.01 -7.33
CA MET A 48 -5.53 5.42 -6.25
C MET A 48 -4.15 4.78 -6.38
N VAL A 49 -4.05 3.51 -6.79
CA VAL A 49 -2.75 2.86 -7.08
C VAL A 49 -2.00 3.64 -8.16
N ALA A 50 -2.68 4.03 -9.24
CA ALA A 50 -2.05 4.78 -10.33
C ALA A 50 -1.58 6.18 -9.86
N ILE A 51 -2.44 6.92 -9.15
CA ILE A 51 -2.13 8.27 -8.65
C ILE A 51 -1.00 8.23 -7.62
N LEU A 52 -1.11 7.37 -6.61
CA LEU A 52 -0.07 7.23 -5.58
C LEU A 52 1.23 6.69 -6.17
N GLY A 53 1.15 5.82 -7.18
CA GLY A 53 2.33 5.28 -7.83
C GLY A 53 3.10 6.33 -8.63
N ALA A 54 2.38 7.14 -9.40
CA ALA A 54 2.95 8.29 -10.09
C ALA A 54 3.54 9.31 -9.11
N LEU A 55 2.80 9.64 -8.03
CA LEU A 55 3.27 10.55 -6.99
C LEU A 55 4.54 10.04 -6.31
N SER A 56 4.59 8.74 -5.96
CA SER A 56 5.75 8.11 -5.34
C SER A 56 6.99 8.22 -6.22
N ALA A 57 6.86 7.88 -7.50
CA ALA A 57 7.97 7.97 -8.46
C ALA A 57 8.40 9.43 -8.68
N ALA A 58 7.46 10.36 -8.78
CA ALA A 58 7.73 11.79 -8.94
C ALA A 58 8.46 12.38 -7.73
N LEU A 59 8.03 12.05 -6.51
CA LEU A 59 8.69 12.50 -5.28
C LEU A 59 10.11 11.93 -5.19
N SER A 60 10.31 10.65 -5.47
CA SER A 60 11.66 10.06 -5.50
C SER A 60 12.57 10.77 -6.52
N THR A 61 12.04 11.07 -7.70
CA THR A 61 12.77 11.75 -8.76
C THR A 61 13.09 13.21 -8.39
N ALA A 62 12.15 13.93 -7.76
CA ALA A 62 12.37 15.31 -7.34
C ALA A 62 13.48 15.44 -6.30
N PHE A 63 13.66 14.42 -5.46
CA PHE A 63 14.68 14.38 -4.40
C PHE A 63 15.90 13.52 -4.76
N ILE A 64 16.10 13.20 -6.03
CA ILE A 64 17.18 12.32 -6.49
C ILE A 64 18.58 12.83 -6.14
N PHE A 65 18.76 14.15 -6.04
CA PHE A 65 20.00 14.81 -5.64
C PHE A 65 20.11 15.07 -4.13
N PHE A 66 19.07 14.72 -3.36
CA PHE A 66 19.02 14.84 -1.91
C PHE A 66 19.03 13.42 -1.30
N PRO A 67 20.19 12.75 -1.24
CA PRO A 67 20.30 11.31 -0.97
C PRO A 67 19.79 10.87 0.41
N TYR A 68 19.46 11.83 1.28
CA TYR A 68 18.99 11.61 2.65
C TYR A 68 17.47 11.58 2.77
N ILE A 69 16.72 12.09 1.78
CA ILE A 69 15.25 12.20 1.84
C ILE A 69 14.64 11.17 0.89
N GLU A 70 13.99 10.15 1.44
CA GLU A 70 13.43 9.05 0.64
C GLU A 70 11.90 9.02 0.73
N LEU A 71 11.25 10.01 0.12
CA LEU A 71 9.78 10.19 0.20
C LEU A 71 8.99 9.01 -0.39
N MET A 72 9.58 8.30 -1.36
CA MET A 72 8.99 7.10 -1.94
C MET A 72 8.65 6.04 -0.89
N THR A 73 9.51 5.83 0.10
CA THR A 73 9.28 4.83 1.16
C THR A 73 8.00 5.14 1.94
N ILE A 74 7.77 6.41 2.27
CA ILE A 74 6.59 6.85 3.02
C ILE A 74 5.35 6.76 2.16
N THR A 75 5.41 7.16 0.89
CA THR A 75 4.26 7.06 -0.02
C THR A 75 3.84 5.62 -0.22
N LEU A 76 4.78 4.69 -0.41
CA LEU A 76 4.50 3.27 -0.54
C LEU A 76 3.91 2.69 0.75
N PHE A 77 4.50 3.01 1.90
CA PHE A 77 4.02 2.54 3.20
C PHE A 77 2.61 3.06 3.51
N LEU A 78 2.36 4.36 3.32
CA LEU A 78 1.04 4.96 3.53
C LEU A 78 0.01 4.44 2.53
N GLY A 79 0.40 4.26 1.26
CA GLY A 79 -0.44 3.63 0.26
C GLY A 79 -0.80 2.19 0.64
N GLY A 80 0.13 1.45 1.24
CA GLY A 80 -0.12 0.14 1.82
C GLY A 80 -1.18 0.15 2.92
N ILE A 81 -1.07 1.09 3.87
CA ILE A 81 -2.07 1.29 4.93
C ILE A 81 -3.46 1.56 4.34
N ILE A 82 -3.53 2.44 3.34
CA ILE A 82 -4.80 2.90 2.76
C ILE A 82 -5.47 1.79 1.93
N LEU A 83 -4.71 1.13 1.06
CA LEU A 83 -5.26 0.26 0.02
C LEU A 83 -5.33 -1.22 0.42
N GLY A 84 -4.52 -1.65 1.39
CA GLY A 84 -4.38 -3.04 1.81
C GLY A 84 -3.41 -3.84 0.92
N PRO A 85 -3.16 -5.12 1.25
CA PRO A 85 -1.98 -5.86 0.77
C PRO A 85 -1.94 -6.09 -0.74
N ILE A 86 -3.07 -6.47 -1.37
CA ILE A 86 -3.13 -6.76 -2.81
C ILE A 86 -2.78 -5.51 -3.63
N TYR A 87 -3.39 -4.39 -3.28
CA TYR A 87 -3.17 -3.11 -3.96
C TYR A 87 -1.83 -2.47 -3.57
N ALA A 88 -1.29 -2.77 -2.37
CA ALA A 88 0.05 -2.38 -1.97
C ALA A 88 1.12 -3.03 -2.87
N CYS A 89 0.95 -4.29 -3.24
CA CYS A 89 1.83 -4.96 -4.20
C CYS A 89 1.79 -4.26 -5.57
N ALA A 90 0.59 -3.99 -6.08
CA ALA A 90 0.43 -3.29 -7.36
C ALA A 90 1.07 -1.89 -7.31
N LEU A 91 0.86 -1.15 -6.21
CA LEU A 91 1.47 0.15 -5.97
C LEU A 91 3.00 0.07 -5.98
N ALA A 92 3.60 -0.88 -5.28
CA ALA A 92 5.05 -1.06 -5.25
C ALA A 92 5.61 -1.36 -6.65
N ILE A 93 4.97 -2.27 -7.40
CA ILE A 93 5.40 -2.64 -8.77
C ILE A 93 5.35 -1.43 -9.70
N ILE A 94 4.24 -0.71 -9.73
CA ILE A 94 4.05 0.45 -10.62
C ILE A 94 5.02 1.56 -10.24
N SER A 95 5.11 1.90 -8.95
CA SER A 95 6.00 2.98 -8.48
C SER A 95 7.47 2.66 -8.77
N ALA A 96 7.90 1.43 -8.46
CA ALA A 96 9.28 0.99 -8.70
C ALA A 96 9.62 1.02 -10.19
N SER A 97 8.73 0.53 -11.05
CA SER A 97 8.94 0.50 -12.50
C SER A 97 9.05 1.92 -13.07
N LEU A 98 8.13 2.81 -12.68
CA LEU A 98 8.16 4.22 -13.11
C LEU A 98 9.43 4.92 -12.63
N TYR A 99 9.78 4.76 -11.35
CA TYR A 99 10.99 5.33 -10.80
C TYR A 99 12.24 4.82 -11.52
N GLU A 100 12.30 3.53 -11.86
CA GLU A 100 13.46 2.96 -12.54
C GLU A 100 13.62 3.49 -13.96
N ILE A 101 12.52 3.58 -14.72
CA ILE A 101 12.53 4.15 -16.06
C ILE A 101 13.05 5.60 -16.03
N ILE A 102 12.52 6.41 -15.12
CA ILE A 102 12.89 7.83 -15.00
C ILE A 102 14.33 7.98 -14.52
N SER A 103 14.71 7.29 -13.43
CA SER A 103 16.06 7.37 -12.87
C SER A 103 17.12 6.85 -13.84
N THR A 104 16.80 5.86 -14.67
CA THR A 104 17.72 5.35 -15.70
C THR A 104 18.07 6.43 -16.73
N VAL A 105 17.09 7.25 -17.12
CA VAL A 105 17.31 8.36 -18.05
C VAL A 105 18.13 9.48 -17.41
N ILE A 106 17.94 9.75 -16.11
CA ILE A 106 18.57 10.88 -15.41
C ILE A 106 20.00 10.57 -14.95
N ILE A 107 20.22 9.43 -14.29
CA ILE A 107 21.49 9.11 -13.62
C ILE A 107 22.26 7.95 -14.29
N GLY A 108 21.67 7.26 -15.28
CA GLY A 108 22.28 6.11 -15.94
C GLY A 108 21.77 4.76 -15.41
N PRO A 109 22.42 3.62 -15.75
CA PRO A 109 21.80 2.30 -15.73
C PRO A 109 21.59 1.70 -14.33
N GLY A 110 20.61 2.24 -13.60
CA GLY A 110 20.12 1.68 -12.33
C GLY A 110 19.36 0.36 -12.48
N PHE A 111 18.89 0.06 -13.71
CA PHE A 111 18.01 -1.07 -14.00
C PHE A 111 18.63 -2.42 -13.64
N ILE A 112 19.97 -2.51 -13.59
CA ILE A 112 20.71 -3.72 -13.22
C ILE A 112 20.23 -4.27 -11.87
N ILE A 113 19.99 -3.40 -10.89
CA ILE A 113 19.57 -3.83 -9.54
C ILE A 113 18.04 -3.75 -9.31
N PHE A 114 17.27 -3.56 -10.38
CA PHE A 114 15.81 -3.41 -10.31
C PHE A 114 15.11 -4.55 -9.54
N PRO A 115 15.45 -5.84 -9.71
CA PRO A 115 14.79 -6.92 -8.96
C PRO A 115 14.93 -6.76 -7.45
N PHE A 116 16.09 -6.30 -6.97
CA PHE A 116 16.36 -6.08 -5.55
C PHE A 116 15.61 -4.86 -5.02
N LYS A 117 15.59 -3.75 -5.79
CA LYS A 117 14.76 -2.58 -5.45
C LYS A 117 13.28 -2.96 -5.36
N LEU A 118 12.79 -3.77 -6.28
CA LEU A 118 11.39 -4.21 -6.30
C LEU A 118 11.02 -5.01 -5.05
N VAL A 119 11.88 -5.96 -4.64
CA VAL A 119 11.68 -6.72 -3.39
C VAL A 119 11.64 -5.80 -2.18
N ALA A 120 12.56 -4.83 -2.10
CA ALA A 120 12.60 -3.88 -1.00
C ALA A 120 11.37 -2.95 -0.97
N PHE A 121 10.90 -2.46 -2.12
CA PHE A 121 9.68 -1.66 -2.20
C PHE A 121 8.41 -2.45 -1.88
N LEU A 122 8.34 -3.72 -2.28
CA LEU A 122 7.26 -4.63 -1.88
C LEU A 122 7.23 -4.81 -0.37
N LEU A 123 8.39 -5.03 0.27
CA LEU A 123 8.50 -5.13 1.72
C LEU A 123 7.96 -3.88 2.43
N ILE A 124 8.33 -2.68 1.94
CA ILE A 124 7.87 -1.41 2.50
C ILE A 124 6.35 -1.26 2.37
N ALA A 125 5.81 -1.46 1.16
CA ALA A 125 4.37 -1.30 0.91
C ALA A 125 3.53 -2.31 1.71
N LEU A 126 3.96 -3.57 1.76
CA LEU A 126 3.30 -4.62 2.53
C LEU A 126 3.37 -4.37 4.04
N SER A 127 4.50 -3.88 4.54
CA SER A 127 4.62 -3.50 5.96
C SER A 127 3.58 -2.46 6.35
N GLY A 128 3.32 -1.49 5.48
CA GLY A 128 2.24 -0.53 5.64
C GLY A 128 0.86 -1.20 5.72
N ALA A 129 0.57 -2.11 4.78
CA ALA A 129 -0.69 -2.84 4.77
C ALA A 129 -0.95 -3.63 6.06
N PHE A 130 0.09 -4.28 6.62
CA PHE A 130 -0.03 -5.00 7.89
C PHE A 130 -0.16 -4.07 9.10
N CYS A 131 0.34 -2.83 9.02
CA CYS A 131 0.20 -1.84 10.09
C CYS A 131 -1.17 -1.14 10.12
N LYS A 132 -2.07 -1.43 9.17
CA LYS A 132 -3.38 -0.76 9.09
C LYS A 132 -4.19 -0.85 10.39
N GLN A 133 -4.25 -2.02 11.01
CA GLN A 133 -5.03 -2.21 12.25
C GLN A 133 -4.44 -1.44 13.45
N LEU A 134 -3.13 -1.14 13.41
CA LEU A 134 -2.44 -0.42 14.48
C LEU A 134 -2.70 1.08 14.41
N ILE A 135 -2.84 1.65 13.21
CA ILE A 135 -3.01 3.10 13.01
C ILE A 135 -4.43 3.59 13.34
N GLU A 136 -5.41 2.69 13.35
CA GLU A 136 -6.81 2.98 13.73
C GLU A 136 -6.96 3.25 15.24
N LYS A 137 -5.98 2.86 16.06
CA LYS A 137 -5.95 3.12 17.51
C LYS A 137 -5.62 4.59 17.80
N ASP A 138 -5.86 5.04 19.03
CA ASP A 138 -5.51 6.41 19.46
C ASP A 138 -4.04 6.75 19.25
N THR A 139 -3.79 8.01 18.85
CA THR A 139 -2.44 8.44 18.49
C THR A 139 -1.68 8.72 19.77
N THR A 140 -0.97 7.72 20.26
CA THR A 140 -0.07 7.85 21.41
C THR A 140 1.35 8.13 20.94
N VAL A 141 2.18 8.69 21.82
CA VAL A 141 3.63 8.86 21.55
C VAL A 141 4.28 7.51 21.27
N LEU A 142 3.85 6.45 21.96
CA LEU A 142 4.35 5.10 21.75
C LEU A 142 4.05 4.58 20.33
N LEU A 143 2.85 4.85 19.80
CA LEU A 143 2.50 4.50 18.43
C LEU A 143 3.39 5.24 17.42
N ARG A 144 3.65 6.53 17.65
CA ARG A 144 4.56 7.32 16.79
C ARG A 144 5.98 6.77 16.81
N LEU A 145 6.50 6.45 18.00
CA LEU A 145 7.82 5.83 18.14
C LEU A 145 7.88 4.45 17.47
N PHE A 146 6.81 3.67 17.56
CA PHE A 146 6.70 2.39 16.85
C PHE A 146 6.82 2.57 15.33
N PHE A 147 6.08 3.52 14.73
CA PHE A 147 6.21 3.80 13.30
C PHE A 147 7.60 4.36 12.96
N ALA A 148 8.18 5.23 13.78
CA ALA A 148 9.55 5.73 13.57
C ALA A 148 10.58 4.59 13.53
N THR A 149 10.47 3.63 14.45
CA THR A 149 11.32 2.42 14.48
C THR A 149 11.11 1.56 13.24
N ILE A 150 9.86 1.33 12.81
CA ILE A 150 9.57 0.61 11.56
C ILE A 150 10.19 1.32 10.36
N GLY A 151 10.05 2.64 10.26
CA GLY A 151 10.65 3.43 9.18
C GLY A 151 12.16 3.32 9.14
N GLY A 152 12.82 3.37 10.30
CA GLY A 152 14.25 3.14 10.42
C GLY A 152 14.66 1.73 9.97
N LEU A 153 13.97 0.70 10.46
CA LEU A 153 14.26 -0.70 10.11
C LEU A 153 14.04 -0.99 8.62
N LEU A 154 12.97 -0.45 8.03
CA LEU A 154 12.69 -0.58 6.60
C LEU A 154 13.74 0.12 5.74
N THR A 155 14.23 1.29 6.18
CA THR A 155 15.34 1.99 5.53
C THR A 155 16.60 1.13 5.52
N ILE A 156 16.97 0.56 6.67
CA ILE A 156 18.13 -0.34 6.78
C ILE A 156 17.94 -1.56 5.87
N ALA A 157 16.75 -2.19 5.91
CA ALA A 157 16.45 -3.33 5.06
C ALA A 157 16.57 -2.99 3.57
N PHE A 158 16.06 -1.83 3.14
CA PHE A 158 16.15 -1.36 1.77
C PHE A 158 17.61 -1.18 1.32
N ASP A 159 18.41 -0.45 2.11
CA ASP A 159 19.82 -0.22 1.80
C ASP A 159 20.60 -1.55 1.75
N LEU A 160 20.34 -2.49 2.67
CA LEU A 160 20.98 -3.81 2.65
C LEU A 160 20.59 -4.64 1.42
N ILE A 161 19.31 -4.72 1.09
CA ILE A 161 18.82 -5.47 -0.08
C ILE A 161 19.40 -4.90 -1.37
N THR A 162 19.40 -3.58 -1.53
CA THR A 162 19.93 -2.93 -2.74
C THR A 162 21.45 -3.03 -2.85
N ASN A 163 22.16 -2.93 -1.73
CA ASN A 163 23.61 -3.16 -1.70
C ASN A 163 23.97 -4.60 -2.06
N VAL A 164 23.25 -5.60 -1.53
CA VAL A 164 23.43 -7.00 -1.94
C VAL A 164 23.20 -7.17 -3.45
N GLY A 165 22.17 -6.51 -4.00
CA GLY A 165 21.92 -6.48 -5.44
C GLY A 165 23.10 -5.94 -6.24
N TRP A 166 23.73 -4.85 -5.78
CA TRP A 166 24.93 -4.29 -6.40
C TRP A 166 26.12 -5.27 -6.42
N ILE A 167 26.37 -5.99 -5.31
CA ILE A 167 27.46 -6.98 -5.27
C ILE A 167 27.25 -8.09 -6.30
N ILE A 168 26.04 -8.63 -6.31
CA ILE A 168 25.71 -9.83 -7.09
C ILE A 168 25.67 -9.49 -8.58
N LEU A 169 25.00 -8.39 -8.95
CA LEU A 169 24.67 -8.11 -10.35
C LEU A 169 25.63 -7.13 -11.05
N ALA A 170 26.33 -6.28 -10.31
CA ALA A 170 27.18 -5.24 -10.91
C ALA A 170 28.66 -5.36 -10.56
N GLN A 171 29.02 -5.93 -9.41
CA GLN A 171 30.41 -6.08 -8.98
C GLN A 171 30.97 -7.51 -9.05
N ASN A 172 30.23 -8.46 -9.63
CA ASN A 172 30.66 -9.85 -9.80
C ASN A 172 31.26 -10.47 -8.53
N PHE A 173 30.60 -10.27 -7.37
CA PHE A 173 31.05 -10.79 -6.07
C PHE A 173 32.38 -10.23 -5.54
N ASN A 174 32.76 -9.00 -5.92
CA ASN A 174 33.90 -8.32 -5.30
C ASN A 174 33.58 -7.85 -3.87
N PHE A 175 33.81 -8.73 -2.89
CA PHE A 175 33.53 -8.46 -1.48
C PHE A 175 34.38 -7.33 -0.87
N ILE A 176 35.61 -7.10 -1.37
CA ILE A 176 36.47 -6.00 -0.87
C ILE A 176 35.88 -4.64 -1.26
N GLY A 177 35.47 -4.51 -2.52
CA GLY A 177 34.76 -3.33 -3.02
C GLY A 177 33.46 -3.09 -2.26
N TYR A 178 32.73 -4.16 -1.96
CA TYR A 178 31.51 -4.10 -1.17
C TYR A 178 31.72 -3.56 0.25
N PHE A 179 32.65 -4.14 1.02
CA PHE A 179 32.92 -3.69 2.38
C PHE A 179 33.35 -2.22 2.41
N THR A 180 34.14 -1.80 1.42
CA THR A 180 34.54 -0.40 1.26
C THR A 180 33.32 0.50 0.99
N ALA A 181 32.43 0.10 0.07
CA ALA A 181 31.20 0.84 -0.23
C ALA A 181 30.26 0.92 0.97
N LEU A 182 30.14 -0.16 1.75
CA LEU A 182 29.35 -0.19 2.99
C LEU A 182 29.89 0.83 4.01
N LEU A 183 31.21 0.81 4.26
CA LEU A 183 31.83 1.72 5.22
C LEU A 183 31.68 3.19 4.80
N ILE A 184 31.83 3.48 3.50
CA ILE A 184 31.62 4.82 2.95
C ILE A 184 30.14 5.21 2.99
N GLY A 185 29.24 4.24 2.81
CA GLY A 185 27.79 4.45 2.79
C GLY A 185 27.15 4.61 4.17
N LEU A 186 27.83 4.19 5.26
CA LEU A 186 27.29 4.25 6.62
C LEU A 186 26.75 5.65 7.03
N PRO A 187 27.46 6.77 6.80
CA PRO A 187 26.93 8.09 7.11
C PRO A 187 25.66 8.44 6.32
N VAL A 188 25.58 8.00 5.07
CA VAL A 188 24.40 8.21 4.21
C VAL A 188 23.23 7.40 4.73
N THR A 189 23.42 6.10 5.00
CA THR A 189 22.39 5.24 5.59
C THR A 189 21.94 5.75 6.95
N ALA A 190 22.85 6.16 7.83
CA ALA A 190 22.50 6.73 9.13
C ALA A 190 21.63 8.00 8.98
N SER A 191 21.98 8.87 8.03
CA SER A 191 21.20 10.07 7.72
C SER A 191 19.80 9.72 7.22
N LYS A 192 19.68 8.76 6.30
CA LYS A 192 18.38 8.27 5.82
C LYS A 192 17.53 7.69 6.95
N VAL A 193 18.13 6.88 7.83
CA VAL A 193 17.43 6.27 8.98
C VAL A 193 16.85 7.33 9.89
N VAL A 194 17.61 8.39 10.19
CA VAL A 194 17.12 9.51 11.00
C VAL A 194 15.98 10.24 10.28
N VAL A 195 16.17 10.61 9.01
CA VAL A 195 15.16 11.36 8.24
C VAL A 195 13.87 10.56 8.06
N ASN A 196 13.96 9.30 7.61
CA ASN A 196 12.80 8.42 7.47
C ASN A 196 12.17 8.09 8.83
N GLY A 197 12.96 7.94 9.89
CA GLY A 197 12.43 7.77 11.24
C GLY A 197 11.56 8.95 11.67
N VAL A 198 12.03 10.19 11.43
CA VAL A 198 11.25 11.41 11.69
C VAL A 198 9.99 11.46 10.82
N LEU A 199 10.08 11.13 9.54
CA LEU A 199 8.92 11.16 8.66
C LEU A 199 7.87 10.10 9.05
N PHE A 200 8.30 8.89 9.40
CA PHE A 200 7.42 7.83 9.86
C PHE A 200 6.78 8.14 11.23
N PHE A 201 7.47 8.88 12.11
CA PHE A 201 6.90 9.35 13.37
C PHE A 201 5.58 10.12 13.17
N PHE A 202 5.45 10.86 12.06
CA PHE A 202 4.26 11.65 11.75
C PHE A 202 3.16 10.90 10.96
N ILE A 203 3.40 9.66 10.52
CA ILE A 203 2.42 8.87 9.75
C ILE A 203 1.06 8.76 10.46
N PRO A 204 0.96 8.45 11.76
CA PRO A 204 -0.32 8.41 12.47
C PRO A 204 -1.13 9.70 12.38
N ASP A 205 -0.47 10.86 12.44
CA ASP A 205 -1.14 12.17 12.38
C ASP A 205 -1.63 12.47 10.97
N VAL A 206 -0.78 12.23 9.97
CA VAL A 206 -1.11 12.44 8.55
C VAL A 206 -2.29 11.56 8.17
N TYR A 207 -2.26 10.28 8.53
CA TYR A 207 -3.32 9.33 8.24
C TYR A 207 -4.67 9.75 8.83
N LYS A 208 -4.71 10.09 10.12
CA LYS A 208 -5.96 10.47 10.78
C LYS A 208 -6.56 11.75 10.22
N ARG A 209 -5.72 12.73 9.88
CA ARG A 209 -6.18 13.97 9.24
C ARG A 209 -6.72 13.69 7.84
N ALA A 210 -6.05 12.85 7.05
CA ALA A 210 -6.47 12.49 5.70
C ALA A 210 -7.79 11.70 5.67
N ILE A 211 -8.00 10.78 6.63
CA ILE A 211 -9.28 10.04 6.70
C ILE A 211 -10.42 10.92 7.21
N LYS A 212 -10.17 11.81 8.17
CA LYS A 212 -11.21 12.73 8.67
C LYS A 212 -11.75 13.65 7.57
N SER A 213 -10.96 13.92 6.52
CA SER A 213 -11.38 14.71 5.36
C SER A 213 -12.16 13.93 4.29
N LEU A 214 -12.26 12.60 4.36
CA LEU A 214 -13.06 11.84 3.40
C LEU A 214 -14.54 11.85 3.81
N PRO A 215 -15.47 12.24 2.93
CA PRO A 215 -16.90 12.12 3.19
C PRO A 215 -17.23 10.63 3.39
N ARG A 216 -17.95 10.33 4.48
CA ARG A 216 -18.42 8.97 4.81
C ARG A 216 -19.70 8.66 4.07
#